data_AF-A0A328RS25-F1
#
_entry.id   AF-A0A328RS25-F1
#
_cell.length_a   1.000
_cell.length_b   1.000
_cell.length_c   1.000
_cell.angle_alpha   90.00
_cell.angle_beta   90.00
_cell.angle_gamma   90.00
#
_symmetry.space_group_name_H-M   'P 1'
#
loop_
_entity.id
_entity.type
_entity.pdbx_description
1 polymer ?
#
loop_
_entity_poly.entity_id
_entity_poly.type
_entity_poly.pdbx_seq_one_letter_code
_entity_poly.pdbx_strand_id
1 'polypeptide(L)'
;MLFDEAQKIKKEKFHDIENRINDSINECIEMYEFLSGYNDLIVYEELYSLTDDDKEKFIDIRDRSHEIEHLLIHYKEDIIFLIESDIEWLLTNSMDDESNLNDFKNSTVYYNYFKLEIIVSLIFDKLKNLNIPRKKELNDALHVHNGGGCC
;
A
#
# COMPACT_ATOMS: atom_id res chain seq x y z
N MET A 1 -8.59 -35.78 -3.85
CA MET A 1 -8.41 -35.72 -2.38
C MET A 1 -7.24 -34.82 -1.97
N LEU A 2 -5.97 -35.12 -2.32
CA LEU A 2 -4.84 -34.20 -2.01
C LEU A 2 -4.84 -32.90 -2.84
N PHE A 3 -5.22 -32.99 -4.12
CA PHE A 3 -5.34 -31.82 -5.00
C PHE A 3 -6.44 -30.86 -4.54
N ASP A 4 -7.63 -31.39 -4.23
CA ASP A 4 -8.78 -30.61 -3.77
C ASP A 4 -8.48 -29.88 -2.45
N GLU A 5 -7.74 -30.53 -1.55
CA GLU A 5 -7.31 -29.95 -0.27
C GLU A 5 -6.27 -28.84 -0.45
N ALA A 6 -5.30 -29.03 -1.36
CA ALA A 6 -4.34 -27.98 -1.72
C ALA A 6 -5.02 -26.75 -2.35
N GLN A 7 -6.01 -26.98 -3.23
CA GLN A 7 -6.80 -25.89 -3.84
C GLN A 7 -7.63 -25.14 -2.80
N LYS A 8 -8.20 -25.85 -1.81
CA LYS A 8 -8.92 -25.22 -0.71
C LYS A 8 -8.02 -24.29 0.12
N ILE A 9 -6.85 -24.75 0.53
CA ILE A 9 -5.87 -23.95 1.29
C ILE A 9 -5.45 -22.71 0.50
N LYS A 10 -5.23 -22.86 -0.80
CA LYS A 10 -4.87 -21.74 -1.68
C LYS A 10 -5.96 -20.68 -1.73
N LYS A 11 -7.22 -21.08 -1.87
CA LYS A 11 -8.38 -20.16 -1.85
C LYS A 11 -8.49 -19.41 -0.53
N GLU A 12 -8.31 -20.10 0.60
CA GLU A 12 -8.30 -19.48 1.93
C GLU A 12 -7.21 -18.41 2.05
N LYS A 13 -5.98 -18.72 1.63
CA LYS A 13 -4.87 -17.74 1.62
C LYS A 13 -5.14 -16.54 0.74
N PHE A 14 -5.74 -16.74 -0.44
CA PHE A 14 -6.13 -15.64 -1.32
C PHE A 14 -7.16 -14.73 -0.66
N HIS A 15 -8.15 -15.32 0.02
CA HIS A 15 -9.16 -14.56 0.75
C HIS A 15 -8.55 -13.77 1.92
N ASP A 16 -7.59 -14.34 2.64
CA ASP A 16 -6.87 -13.65 3.71
C ASP A 16 -6.04 -12.47 3.18
N ILE A 17 -5.38 -12.62 2.03
CA ILE A 17 -4.69 -11.51 1.36
C ILE A 17 -5.70 -10.44 0.95
N GLU A 18 -6.82 -10.84 0.34
CA GLU A 18 -7.87 -9.92 -0.09
C GLU A 18 -8.41 -9.07 1.05
N ASN A 19 -8.71 -9.70 2.19
CA ASN A 19 -9.23 -9.01 3.37
C ASN A 19 -8.20 -8.00 3.89
N ARG A 20 -6.92 -8.39 3.99
CA ARG A 20 -5.84 -7.49 4.41
C ARG A 20 -5.67 -6.29 3.48
N ILE A 21 -5.79 -6.50 2.17
CA ILE A 21 -5.77 -5.42 1.18
C ILE A 21 -6.97 -4.50 1.36
N ASN A 22 -8.18 -5.06 1.52
CA ASN A 22 -9.40 -4.28 1.70
C ASN A 22 -9.39 -3.44 2.99
N ASP A 23 -8.88 -4.00 4.09
CA ASP A 23 -8.69 -3.26 5.34
C ASP A 23 -7.74 -2.08 5.14
N SER A 24 -6.61 -2.32 4.44
CA SER A 24 -5.65 -1.26 4.10
C SER A 24 -6.23 -0.21 3.15
N ILE A 25 -7.13 -0.60 2.23
CA ILE A 25 -7.86 0.34 1.36
C ILE A 25 -8.75 1.24 2.20
N ASN A 26 -9.52 0.69 3.14
CA ASN A 26 -10.41 1.49 3.99
C ASN A 26 -9.60 2.48 4.85
N GLU A 27 -8.50 2.01 5.45
CA GLU A 27 -7.58 2.88 6.20
C GLU A 27 -7.03 4.01 5.34
N CYS A 28 -6.58 3.70 4.11
CA CYS A 28 -6.09 4.70 3.17
C CYS A 28 -7.17 5.69 2.71
N ILE A 29 -8.42 5.25 2.57
CA ILE A 29 -9.54 6.15 2.24
C ILE A 29 -9.75 7.15 3.37
N GLU A 30 -9.79 6.70 4.63
CA GLU A 30 -9.94 7.58 5.79
C GLU A 30 -8.81 8.62 5.87
N MET A 31 -7.56 8.19 5.64
CA MET A 31 -6.40 9.09 5.57
C MET A 31 -6.54 10.12 4.44
N TYR A 32 -6.96 9.69 3.25
CA TYR A 32 -7.12 10.58 2.10
C TYR A 32 -8.27 11.57 2.28
N GLU A 33 -9.39 11.14 2.86
CA GLU A 33 -10.52 12.00 3.20
C GLU A 33 -10.12 13.07 4.20
N PHE A 34 -9.36 12.71 5.24
CA PHE A 34 -8.80 13.66 6.18
C PHE A 34 -7.93 14.71 5.46
N LEU A 35 -6.96 14.30 4.64
CA LEU A 35 -6.10 15.21 3.88
C LEU A 35 -6.89 16.09 2.88
N SER A 36 -7.98 15.56 2.33
CA SER A 36 -8.84 16.28 1.39
C SER A 36 -9.63 17.41 2.05
N GLY A 37 -9.82 17.37 3.37
CA GLY A 37 -10.35 18.50 4.15
C GLY A 37 -9.51 19.78 4.04
N TYR A 38 -8.27 19.67 3.56
CA TYR A 38 -7.31 20.77 3.44
C TYR A 38 -7.08 21.21 1.98
N ASN A 39 -7.95 20.81 1.05
CA ASN A 39 -7.84 21.10 -0.38
C ASN A 39 -7.79 22.61 -0.72
N ASP A 40 -8.44 23.45 0.10
CA ASP A 40 -8.52 24.89 -0.12
C ASP A 40 -7.32 25.68 0.44
N LEU A 41 -6.41 25.03 1.18
CA LEU A 41 -5.18 25.67 1.70
C LEU A 41 -4.15 26.02 0.61
N ILE A 42 -4.32 25.47 -0.60
CA ILE A 42 -3.41 25.66 -1.73
C ILE A 42 -3.70 26.96 -2.49
N VAL A 43 -4.91 27.54 -2.34
CA VAL A 43 -5.40 28.63 -3.21
C VAL A 43 -5.32 30.00 -2.55
N TYR A 44 -5.37 30.07 -1.22
CA TYR A 44 -5.33 31.33 -0.51
C TYR A 44 -4.02 31.45 0.27
N GLU A 45 -3.18 32.42 -0.10
CA GLU A 45 -2.07 32.94 0.71
C GLU A 45 -2.54 33.51 2.09
N GLU A 46 -3.83 33.36 2.40
CA GLU A 46 -4.48 33.80 3.63
C GLU A 46 -5.21 32.65 4.33
N LEU A 47 -4.67 32.28 5.48
CA LEU A 47 -5.40 32.03 6.73
C LEU A 47 -6.10 30.68 6.93
N TYR A 48 -5.31 29.61 7.05
CA TYR A 48 -5.38 28.77 8.26
C TYR A 48 -3.96 28.50 8.74
N SER A 49 -3.65 28.96 9.96
CA SER A 49 -2.49 28.46 10.68
C SER A 49 -2.77 27.01 11.04
N LEU A 50 -2.19 26.06 10.29
CA LEU A 50 -2.17 24.66 10.66
C LEU A 50 -1.77 24.55 12.13
N THR A 51 -2.60 23.88 12.92
CA THR A 51 -2.26 23.61 14.32
C THR A 51 -1.07 22.65 14.36
N ASP A 52 -0.37 22.61 15.47
CA ASP A 52 0.70 21.61 15.64
C ASP A 52 0.12 20.18 15.64
N ASP A 53 -1.10 20.01 16.16
CA ASP A 53 -1.86 18.75 16.08
C ASP A 53 -2.15 18.32 14.63
N ASP A 54 -2.44 19.26 13.72
CA ASP A 54 -2.64 18.94 12.29
C ASP A 54 -1.34 18.45 11.64
N LYS A 55 -0.22 19.10 11.96
CA LYS A 55 1.10 18.71 11.43
C LYS A 55 1.54 17.35 11.96
N GLU A 56 1.28 17.06 13.23
CA GLU A 56 1.54 15.74 13.82
C GLU A 56 0.73 14.66 13.10
N LYS A 57 -0.57 14.89 12.88
CA LYS A 57 -1.40 13.97 12.10
C LYS A 57 -0.91 13.77 10.67
N PHE A 58 -0.42 14.81 9.99
CA PHE A 58 0.14 14.65 8.66
C PHE A 58 1.42 13.78 8.67
N ILE A 59 2.25 13.92 9.71
CA ILE A 59 3.44 13.10 9.92
C ILE A 59 3.04 11.65 10.18
N ASP A 60 2.02 11.40 11.01
CA ASP A 60 1.51 10.06 11.28
C ASP A 60 0.96 9.40 10.03
N ILE A 61 0.16 10.13 9.23
CA ILE A 61 -0.37 9.66 7.95
C ILE A 61 0.77 9.35 6.98
N ARG A 62 1.82 10.18 6.92
CA ARG A 62 3.00 9.91 6.09
C ARG A 62 3.69 8.62 6.52
N ASP A 63 4.00 8.49 7.81
CA ASP A 63 4.73 7.33 8.34
C ASP A 63 3.91 6.06 8.13
N ARG A 64 2.59 6.11 8.38
CA ARG A 64 1.68 4.99 8.11
C ARG A 64 1.57 4.65 6.62
N SER A 65 1.55 5.64 5.74
CA SER A 65 1.54 5.42 4.28
C SER A 65 2.82 4.71 3.80
N HIS A 66 3.97 4.96 4.42
CA HIS A 66 5.20 4.21 4.14
C HIS A 66 5.12 2.76 4.59
N GLU A 67 4.52 2.50 5.76
CA GLU A 67 4.30 1.14 6.23
C GLU A 67 3.41 0.37 5.25
N ILE A 68 2.35 1.00 4.74
CA ILE A 68 1.45 0.39 3.75
C ILE A 68 2.16 0.21 2.39
N GLU A 69 2.99 1.17 1.95
CA GLU A 69 3.84 1.00 0.76
C GLU A 69 4.78 -0.20 0.90
N HIS A 70 5.33 -0.43 2.09
CA HIS A 70 6.13 -1.62 2.35
C HIS A 70 5.29 -2.91 2.37
N LEU A 71 4.08 -2.88 2.95
CA LEU A 71 3.15 -4.02 2.94
C LEU A 71 2.74 -4.42 1.51
N LEU A 72 2.61 -3.47 0.58
CA LEU A 72 2.34 -3.76 -0.83
C LEU A 72 3.42 -4.66 -1.45
N ILE A 73 4.68 -4.57 -1.02
CA ILE A 73 5.73 -5.47 -1.50
C ILE A 73 5.40 -6.91 -1.09
N HIS A 74 5.04 -7.12 0.17
CA HIS A 74 4.69 -8.44 0.69
C HIS A 74 3.39 -8.99 0.10
N TYR A 75 2.36 -8.16 -0.11
CA TYR A 75 1.14 -8.61 -0.79
C TYR A 75 1.43 -9.08 -2.21
N LYS A 76 2.30 -8.36 -2.94
CA LYS A 76 2.73 -8.77 -4.27
C LYS A 76 3.45 -10.12 -4.25
N GLU A 77 4.40 -10.30 -3.33
CA GLU A 77 5.13 -11.56 -3.16
C GLU A 77 4.19 -12.71 -2.82
N ASP A 78 3.27 -12.52 -1.86
CA ASP A 78 2.27 -13.52 -1.46
C ASP A 78 1.37 -13.92 -2.64
N ILE A 79 0.87 -12.94 -3.41
CA ILE A 79 0.02 -13.18 -4.57
C ILE A 79 0.78 -13.97 -5.66
N ILE A 80 2.02 -13.58 -5.96
CA ILE A 80 2.88 -14.27 -6.93
C ILE A 80 3.12 -15.72 -6.50
N PHE A 81 3.52 -15.93 -5.25
CA PHE A 81 3.79 -17.25 -4.70
C PHE A 81 2.57 -18.18 -4.83
N LEU A 82 1.37 -17.65 -4.60
CA LEU A 82 0.16 -18.45 -4.71
C LEU A 82 -0.14 -18.85 -6.16
N ILE A 83 0.13 -18.02 -7.17
CA ILE A 83 -0.18 -18.35 -8.58
C ILE A 83 0.92 -19.07 -9.34
N GLU A 84 2.16 -18.98 -8.88
CA GLU A 84 3.33 -19.48 -9.61
C GLU A 84 3.16 -20.93 -10.07
N SER A 85 2.75 -21.82 -9.16
CA SER A 85 2.55 -23.24 -9.49
C SER A 85 1.42 -23.49 -10.51
N ASP A 86 0.39 -22.65 -10.56
CA ASP A 86 -0.66 -22.78 -11.59
C ASP A 86 -0.15 -22.35 -12.95
N ILE A 87 0.66 -21.27 -13.00
CA ILE A 87 1.28 -20.80 -14.24
C ILE A 87 2.25 -21.85 -14.77
N GLU A 88 3.11 -22.40 -13.91
CA GLU A 88 4.03 -23.48 -14.29
C GLU A 88 3.28 -24.71 -14.83
N TRP A 89 2.17 -25.08 -14.18
CA TRP A 89 1.34 -26.20 -14.63
C TRP A 89 0.72 -25.94 -16.01
N LEU A 90 0.16 -24.74 -16.25
CA LEU A 90 -0.39 -24.33 -17.53
C LEU A 90 0.65 -24.37 -18.66
N LEU A 91 1.85 -23.87 -18.38
CA LEU A 91 2.94 -23.83 -19.35
C LEU A 91 3.43 -25.24 -19.73
N THR A 92 3.23 -26.24 -18.85
CA THR A 92 3.74 -27.61 -19.03
C THR A 92 2.73 -28.55 -19.67
N ASN A 93 1.42 -28.40 -19.41
CA ASN A 93 0.41 -29.43 -19.76
C ASN A 93 -0.45 -29.17 -21.01
N SER A 94 -0.16 -28.14 -21.82
CA SER A 94 -0.99 -27.67 -22.93
C SER A 94 -2.39 -27.18 -22.49
N MET A 95 -2.79 -26.00 -22.96
CA MET A 95 -3.86 -25.15 -22.40
C MET A 95 -5.31 -25.67 -22.49
N ASP A 96 -5.55 -26.97 -22.65
CA ASP A 96 -6.88 -27.50 -22.98
C ASP A 96 -7.85 -27.60 -21.79
N ASP A 97 -7.37 -27.49 -20.53
CA ASP A 97 -8.21 -27.49 -19.32
C ASP A 97 -8.07 -26.16 -18.53
N GLU A 98 -8.62 -25.06 -19.07
CA GLU A 98 -8.66 -23.73 -18.41
C GLU A 98 -9.60 -23.65 -17.18
N SER A 99 -10.42 -24.67 -16.90
CA SER A 99 -11.52 -24.58 -15.92
C SER A 99 -11.04 -24.28 -14.49
N ASN A 100 -9.84 -24.70 -14.12
CA ASN A 100 -9.28 -24.50 -12.78
C ASN A 100 -8.69 -23.09 -12.56
N LEU A 101 -8.44 -22.33 -13.64
CA LEU A 101 -7.88 -20.98 -13.55
C LEU A 101 -8.95 -19.90 -13.30
N ASN A 102 -10.22 -20.21 -13.59
CA ASN A 102 -11.30 -19.23 -13.61
C ASN A 102 -11.61 -18.62 -12.24
N ASP A 103 -11.44 -19.36 -11.15
CA ASP A 103 -11.69 -18.83 -9.81
C ASP A 103 -10.64 -17.77 -9.40
N PHE A 104 -9.39 -17.89 -9.88
CA PHE A 104 -8.33 -16.92 -9.63
C PHE A 104 -8.39 -15.73 -10.60
N LYS A 105 -8.69 -15.97 -11.89
CA LYS A 105 -8.94 -14.91 -12.89
C LYS A 105 -10.09 -13.98 -12.47
N ASN A 106 -11.09 -14.51 -11.77
CA ASN A 106 -12.25 -13.74 -11.29
C ASN A 106 -12.07 -13.13 -9.89
N SER A 107 -10.95 -13.39 -9.21
CA SER A 107 -10.66 -12.79 -7.92
C SER A 107 -10.35 -11.30 -8.08
N THR A 108 -10.94 -10.46 -7.23
CA THR A 108 -10.70 -9.02 -7.20
C THR A 108 -9.38 -8.62 -6.55
N VAL A 109 -8.58 -9.59 -6.08
CA VAL A 109 -7.31 -9.35 -5.36
C VAL A 109 -6.33 -8.51 -6.15
N TYR A 110 -6.11 -8.79 -7.44
CA TYR A 110 -5.21 -7.96 -8.26
C TYR A 110 -5.73 -6.55 -8.43
N TYR A 111 -7.02 -6.42 -8.70
CA TYR A 111 -7.66 -5.11 -8.83
C TYR A 111 -7.53 -4.30 -7.53
N ASN A 112 -7.80 -4.93 -6.38
CA ASN A 112 -7.69 -4.31 -5.07
C ASN A 112 -6.23 -3.97 -4.72
N TYR A 113 -5.27 -4.84 -5.07
CA TYR A 113 -3.84 -4.55 -4.94
C TYR A 113 -3.44 -3.28 -5.70
N PHE A 114 -3.75 -3.22 -7.00
CA PHE A 114 -3.46 -2.04 -7.83
C PHE A 114 -4.22 -0.80 -7.34
N LYS A 115 -5.46 -0.97 -6.89
CA LYS A 115 -6.25 0.10 -6.30
C LYS A 115 -5.57 0.66 -5.05
N LEU A 116 -5.09 -0.18 -4.14
CA LEU A 116 -4.36 0.26 -2.95
C LEU A 116 -3.08 1.01 -3.31
N GLU A 117 -2.29 0.51 -4.28
CA GLU A 117 -1.09 1.18 -4.79
C GLU A 117 -1.38 2.60 -5.30
N ILE A 118 -2.47 2.76 -6.05
CA ILE A 118 -2.93 4.07 -6.54
C ILE A 118 -3.32 4.99 -5.38
N ILE A 119 -4.10 4.50 -4.41
CA ILE A 119 -4.55 5.32 -3.28
C ILE A 119 -3.35 5.80 -2.44
N VAL A 120 -2.40 4.91 -2.12
CA VAL A 120 -1.18 5.28 -1.38
C VAL A 120 -0.39 6.36 -2.13
N SER A 121 -0.28 6.25 -3.45
CA SER A 121 0.37 7.26 -4.28
C SER A 121 -0.34 8.61 -4.20
N LEU A 122 -1.67 8.62 -4.24
CA LEU A 122 -2.48 9.84 -4.09
C LEU A 122 -2.33 10.50 -2.72
N ILE A 123 -2.19 9.71 -1.64
CA ILE A 123 -1.90 10.22 -0.30
C ILE A 123 -0.55 10.94 -0.29
N PHE A 124 0.50 10.34 -0.84
CA PHE A 124 1.81 10.98 -0.92
C PHE A 124 1.79 12.26 -1.75
N ASP A 125 1.05 12.30 -2.85
CA ASP A 125 0.88 13.51 -3.65
C ASP A 125 0.15 14.62 -2.86
N LYS A 126 -0.86 14.26 -2.06
CA LYS A 126 -1.54 15.22 -1.18
C LYS A 126 -0.63 15.74 -0.08
N LEU A 127 0.11 14.87 0.60
CA LEU A 127 1.09 15.26 1.62
C LEU A 127 2.15 16.20 1.03
N LYS A 128 2.63 15.91 -0.18
CA LYS A 128 3.56 16.78 -0.91
C LYS A 128 2.96 18.17 -1.18
N ASN A 129 1.69 18.24 -1.60
CA ASN A 129 1.00 19.53 -1.80
C ASN A 129 0.82 20.31 -0.49
N LEU A 130 0.77 19.64 0.65
CA LEU A 130 0.76 20.23 1.99
C LEU A 130 2.17 20.52 2.55
N ASN A 131 3.21 20.44 1.71
CA ASN A 131 4.62 20.63 2.08
C ASN A 131 5.13 19.64 3.15
N ILE A 132 4.55 18.45 3.24
CA ILE A 132 5.03 17.39 4.12
C ILE A 132 6.03 16.53 3.34
N PRO A 133 7.32 16.50 3.75
CA PRO A 133 8.34 15.82 2.98
C PRO A 133 8.13 14.31 3.06
N ARG A 134 8.29 13.62 1.92
CA ARG A 134 8.12 12.17 1.80
C ARG A 134 9.12 11.41 2.67
N LYS A 135 10.37 11.85 2.75
CA LYS A 135 11.34 11.32 3.72
C LYS A 135 11.31 12.23 4.94
N LYS A 136 11.50 11.69 6.15
CA LYS A 136 11.90 12.54 7.30
C LYS A 136 13.13 13.30 6.85
N GLU A 137 13.00 14.62 6.69
CA GLU A 137 14.18 15.45 6.59
C GLU A 137 14.93 15.24 7.91
N LEU A 138 16.16 14.76 7.81
CA LEU A 138 17.15 14.86 8.88
C LEU A 138 17.45 16.36 9.06
N ASN A 139 16.48 17.13 9.54
CA ASN A 139 16.74 18.51 9.91
C ASN A 139 17.41 18.50 11.27
N ASP A 140 18.74 18.48 11.20
CA ASP A 140 19.65 19.35 11.94
C ASP A 140 21.08 18.78 11.76
N ALA A 141 22.05 19.36 11.05
CA ALA A 141 22.40 20.79 11.02
C ALA A 141 22.26 21.51 12.38
N LEU A 142 22.20 20.73 13.46
CA LEU A 142 22.57 21.15 14.79
C LEU A 142 24.06 21.43 14.70
N HIS A 143 24.41 22.70 14.71
CA HIS A 143 25.75 23.13 15.03
C HIS A 143 26.20 22.47 16.33
N VAL A 144 26.90 21.34 16.22
CA VAL A 144 27.92 20.92 17.17
C VAL A 144 29.10 20.45 16.33
N HIS A 145 30.10 21.33 16.22
CA HIS A 145 31.44 20.90 15.86
C HIS A 145 31.87 19.75 16.80
N ASN A 146 32.46 18.72 16.17
CA ASN A 146 33.35 17.69 16.71
C ASN A 146 32.75 16.28 16.88
N GLY A 147 33.32 15.34 16.13
CA GLY A 147 33.34 13.92 16.46
C GLY A 147 32.78 13.03 15.34
N GLY A 148 33.66 12.41 14.57
CA GLY A 148 33.30 11.57 13.43
C GLY A 148 32.86 10.14 13.79
N GLY A 149 32.72 9.34 12.73
CA GLY A 149 32.77 7.88 12.81
C GLY A 149 31.47 7.15 12.46
N CYS A 150 31.41 6.69 11.21
CA CYS A 150 31.05 5.33 10.77
C CYS A 150 30.25 4.43 11.74
N CYS A 151 29.09 3.96 11.28
CA CYS A 151 28.78 2.55 10.99
C CYS A 151 27.48 2.49 10.16
#